data_AF-A0A8C8S6K0-F1
#
_entry.id   AF-A0A8C8S6K0-F1
#
_cell.length_a   1.000
_cell.length_b   1.000
_cell.length_c   1.000
_cell.angle_alpha   90.00
_cell.angle_beta   90.00
_cell.angle_gamma   90.00
#
_symmetry.space_group_name_H-M   'P 1'
#
loop_
_entity.id
_entity.type
_entity.pdbx_description
1 polymer ?
#
loop_
_entity_poly.entity_id
_entity_poly.type
_entity_poly.pdbx_seq_one_letter_code
_entity_poly.pdbx_strand_id
1 'polypeptide(L)'
;TVIYINHVWVDVTLHNTTLPPLAIKNPECLGLLHQLDKAKDVWIQHYCILKDACLYFYAGIRSTHALGGLYLQGYTANEQSLGSRRSVIELKPPSEEFQTFYLCAENVNENKRWITALKISISKWVTLHQAIQDFMNRPLEETKM
;
A
#
# COMPACT_ATOMS: atom_id res chain seq x y z
N THR A 1 -2.19 -0.93 19.84
CA THR A 1 -1.55 -2.25 19.80
C THR A 1 -1.26 -2.60 18.36
N VAL A 2 0.01 -2.71 17.98
CA VAL A 2 0.39 -3.07 16.61
C VAL A 2 0.20 -4.57 16.46
N ILE A 3 -0.67 -4.99 15.53
CA ILE A 3 -0.90 -6.40 15.23
C ILE A 3 0.20 -6.81 14.24
N TYR A 4 1.12 -7.67 14.71
CA TYR A 4 2.15 -8.28 13.87
C TYR A 4 1.65 -9.64 13.37
N ILE A 5 1.50 -9.79 12.06
CA ILE A 5 1.33 -11.09 11.42
C ILE A 5 2.69 -11.51 10.88
N ASN A 6 3.24 -12.58 11.45
CA ASN A 6 4.53 -13.15 11.10
C ASN A 6 4.52 -13.65 9.65
N HIS A 7 5.21 -12.94 8.76
CA HIS A 7 5.55 -13.42 7.43
C HIS A 7 7.04 -13.15 7.19
N VAL A 8 7.72 -14.02 6.45
CA VAL A 8 9.19 -14.13 6.25
C VAL A 8 9.91 -12.82 5.80
N TRP A 9 9.16 -11.76 5.51
CA TRP A 9 9.65 -10.45 5.07
C TRP A 9 9.63 -9.37 6.16
N VAL A 10 9.20 -9.68 7.39
CA VAL A 10 9.10 -8.73 8.50
C VAL A 10 10.45 -8.06 8.78
N ASP A 11 11.58 -8.77 8.78
CA ASP A 11 12.87 -8.21 9.20
C ASP A 11 13.45 -7.17 8.22
N VAL A 12 13.32 -7.41 6.90
CA VAL A 12 13.83 -6.47 5.87
C VAL A 12 12.98 -5.19 5.84
N THR A 13 11.70 -5.31 6.19
CA THR A 13 10.73 -4.22 6.08
C THR A 13 10.57 -3.44 7.39
N LEU A 14 10.85 -4.08 8.54
CA LEU A 14 10.93 -3.46 9.86
C LEU A 14 12.19 -2.56 9.97
N HIS A 15 13.27 -2.86 9.26
CA HIS A 15 14.40 -1.93 9.21
C HIS A 15 13.98 -0.54 8.70
N ASN A 16 13.20 -0.49 7.62
CA ASN A 16 12.76 0.79 7.03
C ASN A 16 11.87 1.61 7.98
N THR A 17 11.13 0.99 8.89
CA THR A 17 10.34 1.74 9.87
C THR A 17 11.21 2.43 10.92
N THR A 18 12.47 2.00 11.11
CA THR A 18 13.44 2.64 12.01
C THR A 18 14.19 3.81 11.36
N LEU A 19 14.05 3.98 10.05
CA LEU A 19 14.74 5.02 9.30
C LEU A 19 13.94 6.33 9.28
N PRO A 20 14.60 7.50 9.20
CA PRO A 20 13.91 8.75 8.90
C PRO A 20 13.40 8.75 7.45
N PRO A 21 12.37 9.56 7.11
CA PRO A 21 11.80 9.63 5.77
C PRO A 21 12.84 9.83 4.67
N LEU A 22 13.83 10.70 4.92
CA LEU A 22 14.87 11.06 3.95
C LEU A 22 15.93 9.96 3.75
N ALA A 23 16.00 8.96 4.63
CA ALA A 23 16.92 7.83 4.47
C ALA A 23 16.35 6.70 3.61
N ILE A 24 15.04 6.72 3.31
CA ILE A 24 14.43 5.76 2.40
C ILE A 24 14.89 6.05 0.96
N LYS A 25 15.72 5.17 0.40
CA LYS A 25 16.28 5.32 -0.95
C LYS A 25 15.29 4.90 -2.02
N ASN A 26 15.24 5.68 -3.11
CA ASN A 26 14.44 5.44 -4.31
C ASN A 26 12.96 5.10 -4.00
N PRO A 27 12.23 5.96 -3.26
CA PRO A 27 10.81 5.76 -3.03
C PRO A 27 10.03 5.87 -4.33
N GLU A 28 8.98 5.07 -4.48
CA GLU A 28 8.11 5.07 -5.66
C GLU A 28 7.10 6.20 -5.62
N CYS A 29 6.69 6.61 -4.41
CA CYS A 29 5.84 7.76 -4.16
C CYS A 29 6.06 8.30 -2.76
N LEU A 30 5.88 9.60 -2.57
CA LEU A 30 5.90 10.25 -1.26
C LEU A 30 4.99 11.47 -1.25
N GLY A 31 4.67 11.94 -0.05
CA GLY A 31 3.84 13.13 0.18
C GLY A 31 2.86 12.97 1.33
N LEU A 32 2.03 13.98 1.54
CA LEU A 32 1.01 13.98 2.59
C LEU A 32 -0.21 13.15 2.16
N LEU A 33 -0.66 12.28 3.05
CA LEU A 33 -1.94 11.58 2.95
C LEU A 33 -2.70 11.72 4.27
N HIS A 34 -4.01 11.77 4.18
CA HIS A 34 -4.89 11.63 5.33
C HIS A 34 -5.45 10.21 5.36
N GLN A 35 -5.27 9.50 6.48
CA GLN A 35 -5.87 8.19 6.71
C GLN A 35 -7.12 8.34 7.59
N LEU A 36 -8.19 7.63 7.24
CA LEU A 36 -9.37 7.54 8.10
C LEU A 36 -9.11 6.58 9.27
N ASP A 37 -9.14 7.11 10.50
CA ASP A 37 -9.29 6.32 11.72
C ASP A 37 -10.78 5.99 11.88
N LYS A 38 -11.17 4.78 11.45
CA LYS A 38 -12.57 4.32 11.47
C LYS A 38 -13.17 4.29 12.89
N ALA A 39 -12.36 4.06 13.92
CA ALA A 39 -12.87 3.97 15.29
C ALA A 39 -13.28 5.34 15.83
N LYS A 40 -12.62 6.40 15.36
CA LYS A 40 -12.86 7.79 15.80
C LYS A 40 -13.60 8.63 14.76
N ASP A 41 -13.79 8.11 13.55
CA ASP A 41 -14.34 8.81 12.39
C ASP A 41 -13.60 10.14 12.08
N VAL A 42 -12.27 10.12 12.18
CA VAL A 42 -11.41 11.29 11.90
C VAL A 42 -10.33 10.96 10.87
N TRP A 43 -9.96 11.98 10.10
CA TRP A 43 -8.88 11.90 9.11
C TRP A 43 -7.57 12.41 9.72
N ILE A 44 -6.59 11.53 9.86
CA ILE A 44 -5.28 11.85 10.44
C ILE A 44 -4.27 12.05 9.32
N GLN A 45 -3.58 13.18 9.32
CA GLN A 45 -2.54 13.48 8.34
C GLN A 45 -1.22 12.79 8.70
N HIS A 46 -0.58 12.21 7.69
CA HIS A 46 0.75 11.61 7.78
C HIS A 46 1.61 12.06 6.60
N TYR A 47 2.92 12.13 6.81
CA TYR A 47 3.88 12.09 5.70
C TYR A 47 4.10 10.63 5.34
N CYS A 48 3.78 10.26 4.11
CA CYS A 48 3.81 8.87 3.67
C CYS A 48 4.91 8.64 2.64
N ILE A 49 5.50 7.45 2.67
CA ILE A 49 6.44 6.96 1.67
C ILE A 49 5.97 5.59 1.21
N LEU A 50 5.81 5.41 -0.10
CA LEU A 50 5.58 4.12 -0.75
C LEU A 50 6.90 3.59 -1.31
N LYS A 51 7.23 2.36 -0.92
CA LYS A 51 8.39 1.62 -1.45
C LYS A 51 8.14 0.12 -1.33
N ASP A 52 8.34 -0.60 -2.43
CA ASP A 52 8.35 -2.07 -2.46
C ASP A 52 7.04 -2.68 -1.90
N ALA A 53 5.91 -2.15 -2.37
CA ALA A 53 4.56 -2.46 -1.88
C ALA A 53 4.36 -2.25 -0.37
N CYS A 54 5.18 -1.41 0.25
CA CYS A 54 5.05 -1.02 1.64
C CYS A 54 4.79 0.48 1.74
N LEU A 55 3.74 0.86 2.46
CA LEU A 55 3.40 2.25 2.73
C LEU A 55 3.76 2.59 4.17
N TYR A 56 4.75 3.47 4.36
CA TYR A 56 5.25 3.89 5.66
C TYR A 56 4.63 5.22 6.07
N PHE A 57 4.20 5.32 7.33
CA PHE A 57 3.53 6.49 7.90
C PHE A 57 4.45 7.19 8.88
N TYR A 58 4.64 8.49 8.70
CA TYR A 58 5.43 9.34 9.59
C TYR A 58 4.57 10.47 10.15
N ALA A 59 4.88 10.91 11.37
CA ALA A 59 4.24 12.11 11.94
C ALA A 59 4.57 13.37 11.10
N GLY A 60 5.72 13.40 10.44
CA GLY A 60 6.08 14.43 9.47
C GLY A 60 7.42 14.13 8.78
N ILE A 61 7.82 14.99 7.84
CA ILE A 61 9.06 14.80 7.06
C ILE A 61 10.35 14.83 7.90
N ARG A 62 10.30 15.43 9.09
CA ARG A 62 11.42 15.52 10.04
C ARG A 62 11.45 14.40 11.10
N SER A 63 10.54 13.43 11.00
CA SER A 63 10.54 12.27 11.91
C SER A 63 11.83 11.46 11.78
N THR A 64 12.24 10.80 12.87
CA THR A 64 13.43 9.94 12.88
C THR A 64 13.12 8.47 12.60
N HIS A 65 11.84 8.09 12.68
CA HIS A 65 11.32 6.75 12.45
C HIS A 65 9.85 6.85 12.04
N ALA A 66 9.32 5.79 11.43
CA ALA A 66 7.92 5.66 11.07
C ALA A 66 7.06 5.35 12.30
N LEU A 67 5.83 5.87 12.30
CA LEU A 67 4.77 5.47 13.23
C LEU A 67 4.33 4.02 12.99
N GLY A 68 4.45 3.56 11.73
CA GLY A 68 4.10 2.22 11.30
C GLY A 68 4.21 2.06 9.79
N GLY A 69 3.90 0.87 9.30
CA GLY A 69 3.86 0.55 7.89
C GLY A 69 2.71 -0.38 7.54
N LEU A 70 2.19 -0.26 6.33
CA LEU A 70 1.22 -1.18 5.74
C LEU A 70 1.88 -1.98 4.62
N TYR A 71 1.73 -3.29 4.69
CA TYR A 71 2.14 -4.23 3.66
C TYR A 71 0.99 -4.41 2.68
N LEU A 72 1.22 -4.07 1.41
CA LEU A 72 0.17 -3.96 0.40
C LEU A 72 0.21 -5.10 -0.62
N GLN A 73 1.01 -6.15 -0.38
CA GLN A 73 1.01 -7.33 -1.24
C GLN A 73 -0.39 -7.94 -1.31
N GLY A 74 -0.93 -8.06 -2.52
CA GLY A 74 -2.29 -8.55 -2.76
C GLY A 74 -3.41 -7.53 -2.50
N TYR A 75 -3.11 -6.34 -1.97
CA TYR A 75 -4.10 -5.27 -1.89
C TYR A 75 -4.45 -4.72 -3.28
N THR A 76 -5.62 -4.11 -3.39
CA THR A 76 -6.00 -3.29 -4.56
C THR A 76 -6.19 -1.85 -4.13
N ALA A 77 -5.77 -0.91 -4.99
CA ALA A 77 -5.95 0.52 -4.77
C ALA A 77 -7.00 1.07 -5.75
N ASN A 78 -8.14 1.54 -5.23
CA ASN A 78 -9.27 2.02 -6.05
C ASN A 78 -9.66 3.44 -5.66
N GLU A 79 -10.20 4.19 -6.61
CA GLU A 79 -10.86 5.47 -6.30
C GLU A 79 -12.29 5.18 -5.85
N GLN A 80 -12.70 5.80 -4.75
CA GLN A 80 -14.03 5.68 -4.15
C GLN A 80 -14.54 7.05 -3.70
N SER A 81 -15.85 7.16 -3.52
CA SER A 81 -16.48 8.27 -2.79
C SER A 81 -16.86 7.81 -1.39
N LEU A 82 -16.52 8.59 -0.37
CA LEU A 82 -16.83 8.28 1.03
C LEU A 82 -17.33 9.53 1.76
N GLY A 83 -18.59 9.50 2.21
CA GLY A 83 -19.25 10.64 2.86
C GLY A 83 -19.26 11.87 1.94
N SER A 84 -18.73 12.99 2.42
CA SER A 84 -18.62 14.24 1.65
C SER A 84 -17.39 14.29 0.72
N ARG A 85 -16.44 13.35 0.84
CA ARG A 85 -15.22 13.33 0.02
C ARG A 85 -15.45 12.50 -1.25
N ARG A 86 -15.40 13.16 -2.41
CA ARG A 86 -15.68 12.52 -3.71
C ARG A 86 -14.51 11.75 -4.33
N SER A 87 -13.30 11.89 -3.78
CA SER A 87 -12.11 11.19 -4.25
C SER A 87 -11.32 10.71 -3.03
N VAL A 88 -11.44 9.41 -2.75
CA VAL A 88 -10.76 8.69 -1.67
C VAL A 88 -10.08 7.48 -2.30
N ILE A 89 -8.87 7.17 -1.83
CA ILE A 89 -8.13 5.95 -2.16
C ILE A 89 -8.60 4.87 -1.20
N GLU A 90 -9.26 3.85 -1.72
CA GLU A 90 -9.56 2.63 -1.00
C GLU A 90 -8.44 1.61 -1.24
N LEU A 91 -7.78 1.20 -0.17
CA LEU A 91 -6.87 0.06 -0.15
C LEU A 91 -7.64 -1.16 0.35
N LYS A 92 -8.14 -1.96 -0.59
CA LYS A 92 -8.94 -3.16 -0.30
C LYS A 92 -8.05 -4.40 -0.23
N PRO A 93 -8.11 -5.18 0.85
CA PRO A 93 -7.31 -6.39 1.00
C PRO A 93 -7.77 -7.53 0.09
N PRO A 94 -6.94 -8.57 -0.09
CA PRO A 94 -7.29 -9.78 -0.84
C PRO A 94 -8.27 -10.72 -0.11
N SER A 95 -8.41 -10.57 1.22
CA SER A 95 -9.30 -11.37 2.06
C SER A 95 -10.00 -10.48 3.10
N GLU A 96 -11.22 -10.83 3.48
CA GLU A 96 -12.04 -10.11 4.49
C GLU A 96 -11.45 -10.18 5.91
N GLU A 97 -10.51 -11.09 6.15
CA GLU A 97 -9.78 -11.19 7.43
C GLU A 97 -8.86 -9.98 7.67
N PHE A 98 -8.53 -9.24 6.61
CA PHE A 98 -7.69 -8.05 6.69
C PHE A 98 -8.51 -6.77 6.59
N GLN A 99 -7.93 -5.68 7.10
CA GLN A 99 -8.59 -4.38 7.15
C GLN A 99 -8.51 -3.64 5.80
N THR A 100 -9.63 -3.04 5.38
CA THR A 100 -9.68 -2.02 4.34
C THR A 100 -9.28 -0.65 4.89
N PHE A 101 -8.33 0.02 4.23
CA PHE A 101 -7.89 1.37 4.57
C PHE A 101 -8.43 2.41 3.60
N TYR A 102 -8.74 3.60 4.10
CA TYR A 102 -9.16 4.74 3.30
C TYR A 102 -8.17 5.87 3.48
N LEU A 103 -7.62 6.36 2.36
CA LEU A 103 -6.64 7.43 2.31
C LEU A 103 -7.14 8.53 1.39
N CYS A 104 -6.69 9.77 1.57
CA CYS A 104 -6.86 10.79 0.54
C CYS A 104 -5.73 11.82 0.58
N ALA A 105 -5.30 12.23 -0.59
CA ALA A 105 -4.37 13.32 -0.77
C ALA A 105 -5.06 14.68 -0.65
N GLU A 106 -4.27 15.76 -0.72
CA GLU A 106 -4.76 17.14 -0.61
C GLU A 106 -5.72 17.53 -1.75
N ASN A 107 -5.56 16.93 -2.94
CA ASN A 107 -6.41 17.20 -4.09
C ASN A 107 -6.52 15.98 -5.02
N VAL A 108 -7.42 16.06 -6.00
CA VAL A 108 -7.75 14.96 -6.93
C VAL A 108 -6.54 14.53 -7.77
N ASN A 109 -5.68 15.45 -8.19
CA ASN A 109 -4.52 15.12 -9.01
C ASN A 109 -3.49 14.32 -8.20
N GLU A 110 -3.25 14.74 -6.96
CA GLU A 110 -2.40 14.01 -6.02
C GLU A 110 -2.99 12.64 -5.68
N ASN A 111 -4.33 12.54 -5.55
CA ASN A 111 -4.99 11.25 -5.32
C ASN A 111 -4.76 10.28 -6.48
N LYS A 112 -4.91 10.75 -7.72
CA LYS A 112 -4.63 9.96 -8.93
C LYS A 112 -3.16 9.54 -8.99
N ARG A 113 -2.23 10.46 -8.67
CA ARG A 113 -0.78 10.16 -8.58
C ARG A 113 -0.51 9.03 -7.60
N TRP A 114 -1.09 9.10 -6.40
CA TRP A 114 -0.97 8.07 -5.38
C TRP A 114 -1.59 6.74 -5.80
N ILE A 115 -2.81 6.73 -6.36
CA ILE A 115 -3.47 5.50 -6.84
C ILE A 115 -2.61 4.82 -7.91
N THR A 116 -2.11 5.57 -8.90
CA THR A 116 -1.24 5.03 -9.94
C THR A 116 0.03 4.44 -9.35
N ALA A 117 0.71 5.13 -8.45
CA ALA A 117 1.93 4.63 -7.82
C ALA A 117 1.66 3.37 -6.97
N LEU A 118 0.56 3.35 -6.21
CA LEU A 118 0.15 2.18 -5.42
C LEU A 118 -0.10 0.97 -6.32
N LYS A 119 -0.86 1.14 -7.41
CA LYS A 119 -1.13 0.07 -8.37
C LYS A 119 0.16 -0.48 -8.98
N ILE A 120 1.07 0.40 -9.42
CA ILE A 120 2.36 0.02 -10.00
C ILE A 120 3.25 -0.68 -8.98
N SER A 121 3.32 -0.17 -7.76
CA SER A 121 4.13 -0.75 -6.68
C SER A 121 3.62 -2.15 -6.33
N ILE A 122 2.32 -2.31 -6.10
CA ILE A 122 1.71 -3.59 -5.73
C ILE A 122 1.82 -4.62 -6.87
N SER A 123 1.66 -4.20 -8.13
CA SER A 123 1.67 -5.13 -9.27
C SER A 123 3.01 -5.84 -9.47
N LYS A 124 4.13 -5.21 -9.08
CA LYS A 124 5.47 -5.83 -9.09
C LYS A 124 5.57 -7.06 -8.17
N TRP A 125 4.69 -7.14 -7.17
CA TRP A 125 4.64 -8.20 -6.18
C TRP A 125 3.43 -9.09 -6.33
N VAL A 126 2.77 -9.07 -7.50
CA VAL A 126 1.79 -10.08 -7.85
C VAL A 126 2.53 -11.43 -7.84
N THR A 127 2.31 -12.12 -6.74
CA THR A 127 3.07 -13.29 -6.29
C THR A 127 2.63 -14.52 -7.07
N LEU A 128 3.51 -15.52 -7.07
CA LEU A 128 3.39 -16.91 -7.53
C LEU A 128 1.97 -17.44 -7.82
N HIS A 129 0.93 -17.11 -7.07
CA HIS A 129 -0.46 -17.50 -7.36
C HIS A 129 -0.94 -17.06 -8.74
N GLN A 130 -0.67 -15.82 -9.17
CA GLN A 130 -1.04 -15.41 -10.53
C GLN A 130 -0.18 -16.15 -11.56
N ALA A 131 1.12 -16.31 -11.31
CA ALA A 131 2.00 -17.10 -12.19
C ALA A 131 1.61 -18.58 -12.27
N ILE A 132 1.14 -19.18 -11.18
CA ILE A 132 0.59 -20.54 -11.11
C ILE A 132 -0.73 -20.59 -11.85
N GLN A 133 -1.65 -19.63 -11.63
CA GLN A 133 -2.92 -19.57 -12.37
C GLN A 133 -2.68 -19.40 -13.87
N ASP A 134 -1.80 -18.50 -14.28
CA ASP A 134 -1.42 -18.28 -15.66
C ASP A 134 -0.74 -19.52 -16.26
N PHE A 135 0.07 -20.25 -15.48
CA PHE A 135 0.65 -21.54 -15.89
C PHE A 135 -0.41 -22.63 -16.05
N MET A 136 -1.33 -22.78 -15.08
CA MET A 136 -2.40 -23.77 -15.09
C MET A 136 -3.44 -23.51 -16.19
N ASN A 137 -3.64 -22.25 -16.56
CA ASN A 137 -4.59 -21.82 -17.60
C ASN A 137 -3.99 -21.76 -19.01
N ARG A 138 -2.71 -22.13 -19.20
CA ARG A 138 -2.12 -22.24 -20.55
C ARG A 138 -2.71 -23.45 -21.27
N PRO A 139 -3.27 -23.30 -22.49
CA PRO A 139 -3.65 -24.44 -23.29
C PRO A 139 -2.41 -25.30 -23.60
N LEU A 140 -2.55 -26.62 -23.48
CA LEU A 140 -1.54 -27.57 -23.93
C LEU A 140 -1.35 -27.36 -25.42
N GLU A 141 -0.26 -26.70 -25.81
CA GLU A 141 0.15 -26.71 -27.20
C GLU A 141 0.44 -28.16 -27.56
N GLU A 142 -0.39 -28.72 -28.45
CA GLU A 142 -0.13 -30.00 -29.07
C GLU A 142 1.23 -29.89 -29.75
N THR A 143 2.23 -30.53 -29.13
CA THR A 143 3.52 -30.78 -29.75
C THR A 143 3.24 -31.57 -31.03
N LYS A 144 3.10 -30.86 -32.16
CA LYS A 144 3.02 -31.50 -33.47
C LYS A 144 4.36 -32.17 -33.70
N MET A 145 4.34 -33.50 -33.61
CA MET A 145 5.39 -34.39 -34.14
C MET A 145 5.63 -34.13 -35.62
#